data_AF-A0A7K0DVI4-F1
#
_entry.id   AF-A0A7K0DVI4-F1
#
_cell.length_a   1.000
_cell.length_b   1.000
_cell.length_c   1.000
_cell.angle_alpha   90.00
_cell.angle_beta   90.00
_cell.angle_gamma   90.00
#
_symmetry.space_group_name_H-M   'P 1'
#
loop_
_entity.id
_entity.type
_entity.pdbx_description
1 polymer ?
#
loop_
_entity_poly.entity_id
_entity_poly.type
_entity_poly.pdbx_seq_one_letter_code
_entity_poly.pdbx_strand_id
1 'polypeptide(L)'
;MSDDATPGGPLAELIADAQKGLLSVHLSDDVRVNAEEFAYIERDCEAFKTEIRRLQTIATNISNQKRWGLGEDQAVLTSAKLVVRRFRSKAAVVDSSSDSSNNVHDTLEQHYRIVDDLQQLHRAIAQRYIQADQEFAARYNELMANMPTSPVGAEDR
;
A
#
# COMPACT_ATOMS: atom_id res chain seq x y z
N MET A 1 -1.76 -24.04 -13.72
CA MET A 1 -2.54 -23.66 -12.53
C MET A 1 -2.71 -22.16 -12.65
N SER A 2 -3.85 -21.74 -13.17
CA SER A 2 -4.14 -20.35 -13.50
C SER A 2 -4.48 -19.62 -12.21
N ASP A 3 -3.68 -18.64 -11.81
CA ASP A 3 -4.08 -17.66 -10.81
C ASP A 3 -5.20 -16.82 -11.43
N ASP A 4 -6.40 -17.00 -10.89
CA ASP A 4 -7.55 -16.16 -11.18
C ASP A 4 -7.20 -14.75 -10.70
N ALA A 5 -7.02 -13.83 -11.64
CA ALA A 5 -6.78 -12.44 -11.33
C ALA A 5 -8.08 -11.85 -10.76
N THR A 6 -8.22 -11.87 -9.44
CA THR A 6 -9.29 -11.14 -8.75
C THR A 6 -9.19 -9.67 -9.17
N PRO A 7 -10.27 -9.05 -9.70
CA PRO A 7 -10.25 -7.65 -10.07
C PRO A 7 -10.22 -6.80 -8.79
N GLY A 8 -9.01 -6.49 -8.34
CA GLY A 8 -8.73 -5.78 -7.10
C GLY A 8 -7.42 -6.31 -6.51
N GLY A 9 -6.58 -5.43 -5.94
CA GLY A 9 -5.33 -5.83 -5.29
C GLY A 9 -5.55 -6.86 -4.16
N PRO A 10 -4.47 -7.44 -3.60
CA PRO A 10 -4.54 -8.45 -2.56
C PRO A 10 -5.42 -8.09 -1.34
N LEU A 11 -5.65 -6.81 -1.05
CA LEU A 11 -6.51 -6.35 0.05
C LEU A 11 -7.81 -5.68 -0.43
N ALA A 12 -8.20 -5.84 -1.69
CA ALA A 12 -9.36 -5.15 -2.26
C ALA A 12 -10.68 -5.40 -1.49
N GLU A 13 -10.90 -6.63 -1.02
CA GLU A 13 -12.07 -6.96 -0.20
C GLU A 13 -12.07 -6.19 1.13
N LEU A 14 -10.92 -6.16 1.82
CA LEU A 14 -10.76 -5.42 3.07
C LEU A 14 -10.93 -3.91 2.87
N ILE A 15 -10.44 -3.35 1.76
CA ILE A 15 -10.65 -1.95 1.40
C ILE A 15 -12.14 -1.68 1.20
N ALA A 16 -12.85 -2.54 0.48
CA ALA A 16 -14.29 -2.40 0.26
C ALA A 16 -15.08 -2.49 1.58
N ASP A 17 -14.70 -3.38 2.48
CA ASP A 17 -15.34 -3.55 3.79
C ASP A 17 -15.06 -2.35 4.70
N ALA A 18 -13.84 -1.82 4.71
CA ALA A 18 -13.50 -0.57 5.40
C ALA A 18 -14.32 0.61 4.86
N GLN A 19 -14.42 0.73 3.53
CA GLN A 19 -15.24 1.76 2.90
C GLN A 19 -16.73 1.64 3.27
N LYS A 20 -17.25 0.42 3.46
CA LYS A 20 -18.64 0.19 3.89
C LYS A 20 -18.85 0.30 5.41
N GLY A 21 -17.78 0.51 6.19
CA GLY A 21 -17.83 0.53 7.66
C GLY A 21 -18.12 -0.83 8.28
N LEU A 22 -17.87 -1.92 7.53
CA LEU A 22 -18.09 -3.30 7.99
C LEU A 22 -16.92 -3.83 8.82
N LEU A 23 -15.77 -3.15 8.80
CA LEU A 23 -14.60 -3.51 9.59
C LEU A 23 -14.76 -3.01 11.03
N SER A 24 -14.76 -3.93 12.00
CA SER A 24 -14.56 -3.59 13.41
C SER A 24 -13.06 -3.64 13.73
N VAL A 25 -12.46 -2.47 13.99
CA VAL A 25 -11.08 -2.42 14.49
C VAL A 25 -11.13 -2.53 16.01
N HIS A 26 -10.77 -3.71 16.53
CA HIS A 26 -10.52 -3.88 17.96
C HIS A 26 -9.10 -3.42 18.25
N LEU A 27 -8.94 -2.16 18.67
CA LEU A 27 -7.68 -1.70 19.24
C LEU A 27 -7.66 -2.06 20.72
N SER A 28 -6.58 -2.71 21.17
CA SER A 28 -6.35 -3.02 22.59
C SER A 28 -6.24 -1.73 23.40
N ASP A 29 -6.45 -1.79 24.72
CA ASP A 29 -6.47 -0.62 25.62
C ASP A 29 -5.20 0.27 25.55
N ASP A 30 -4.09 -0.28 25.07
CA ASP A 30 -2.82 0.42 24.85
C ASP A 30 -2.70 1.17 23.50
N VAL A 31 -3.62 0.94 22.55
CA VAL A 31 -3.61 1.56 21.22
C VAL A 31 -4.83 2.47 21.09
N ARG A 32 -4.65 3.77 21.34
CA ARG A 32 -5.69 4.77 21.08
C ARG A 32 -5.68 5.12 19.59
N VAL A 33 -6.85 5.26 18.98
CA VAL A 33 -7.01 5.80 17.62
C VAL A 33 -6.37 7.20 17.60
N ASN A 34 -5.14 7.29 17.10
CA ASN A 34 -4.39 8.53 17.01
C ASN A 34 -4.30 8.93 15.54
N ALA A 35 -4.87 10.09 15.19
CA ALA A 35 -4.78 10.64 13.84
C ALA A 35 -3.31 10.79 13.36
N GLU A 36 -2.39 10.99 14.31
CA GLU A 36 -0.96 11.05 14.05
C GLU A 36 -0.39 9.72 13.51
N GLU A 37 -0.85 8.57 14.03
CA GLU A 37 -0.41 7.26 13.55
C GLU A 37 -0.88 6.98 12.13
N PHE A 38 -2.14 7.32 11.81
CA PHE A 38 -2.63 7.22 10.43
C PHE A 38 -1.84 8.12 9.48
N ALA A 39 -1.49 9.34 9.92
CA ALA A 39 -0.67 10.25 9.13
C ALA A 39 0.77 9.72 8.93
N TYR A 40 1.37 9.09 9.94
CA TYR A 40 2.69 8.47 9.81
C TYR A 40 2.68 7.26 8.90
N ILE A 41 1.68 6.38 9.02
CA ILE A 41 1.52 5.22 8.12
C ILE A 41 1.40 5.69 6.68
N GLU A 42 0.56 6.70 6.42
CA GLU A 42 0.36 7.29 5.10
C GLU A 42 1.67 7.85 4.50
N ARG A 43 2.43 8.62 5.29
CA ARG A 43 3.74 9.15 4.90
C ARG A 43 4.73 8.03 4.59
N ASP A 44 4.80 7.04 5.45
CA ASP A 44 5.80 5.96 5.35
C ASP A 44 5.47 5.02 4.19
N CYS A 45 4.19 4.77 3.89
CA CYS A 45 3.75 4.10 2.67
C CYS A 45 4.22 4.83 1.41
N GLU A 46 4.06 6.15 1.33
CA GLU A 46 4.55 6.93 0.18
C GLU A 46 6.08 6.88 0.04
N ALA A 47 6.80 7.01 1.15
CA ALA A 47 8.26 6.89 1.15
C ALA A 47 8.71 5.50 0.66
N PHE A 48 8.04 4.44 1.11
CA PHE A 48 8.35 3.07 0.72
C PHE A 48 8.04 2.79 -0.75
N LYS A 49 6.88 3.25 -1.25
CA LYS A 49 6.53 3.19 -2.68
C LYS A 49 7.55 3.92 -3.55
N THR A 50 8.02 5.08 -3.10
CA THR A 50 9.05 5.86 -3.80
C THR A 50 10.37 5.09 -3.89
N GLU A 51 10.81 4.47 -2.79
CA GLU A 51 12.04 3.67 -2.79
C GLU A 51 11.91 2.43 -3.68
N ILE A 52 10.75 1.77 -3.69
CA ILE A 52 10.46 0.67 -4.60
C ILE A 52 10.67 1.10 -6.06
N ARG A 53 10.08 2.24 -6.48
CA ARG A 53 10.20 2.76 -7.85
C ARG A 53 11.66 3.10 -8.20
N ARG A 54 12.43 3.62 -7.24
CA ARG A 54 13.86 3.87 -7.39
C ARG A 54 14.63 2.58 -7.66
N LEU A 55 14.38 1.53 -6.87
CA LEU A 55 15.02 0.23 -7.03
C LEU A 55 14.62 -0.48 -8.34
N GLN A 56 13.36 -0.37 -8.75
CA GLN A 56 12.89 -0.86 -10.06
C GLN A 56 13.65 -0.17 -11.20
N THR A 57 13.84 1.15 -11.13
CA THR A 57 14.64 1.90 -12.12
C THR A 57 16.07 1.38 -12.20
N ILE A 58 16.71 1.09 -11.06
CA ILE A 58 18.04 0.48 -11.02
C ILE A 58 18.03 -0.91 -11.68
N ALA A 59 17.02 -1.73 -11.38
CA ALA A 59 16.88 -3.06 -11.98
C ALA A 59 16.71 -2.98 -13.51
N THR A 60 15.90 -2.04 -14.01
CA THR A 60 15.76 -1.76 -15.45
C THR A 60 17.08 -1.32 -16.06
N ASN A 61 17.85 -0.46 -15.39
CA ASN A 61 19.16 -0.02 -15.88
C ASN A 61 20.17 -1.17 -15.98
N ILE A 62 20.22 -2.06 -14.98
CA ILE A 62 21.04 -3.27 -15.00
C ILE A 62 20.62 -4.16 -16.18
N SER A 63 19.31 -4.41 -16.33
CA SER A 63 18.79 -5.25 -17.40
C SER A 63 19.08 -4.69 -18.80
N ASN A 64 19.07 -3.36 -18.95
CA ASN A 64 19.31 -2.66 -20.21
C ASN A 64 20.78 -2.31 -20.50
N GLN A 65 21.71 -2.58 -19.58
CA GLN A 65 23.11 -2.20 -19.72
C GLN A 65 23.73 -2.82 -20.99
N LYS A 66 24.15 -2.02 -21.98
CA LYS A 66 24.58 -2.56 -23.29
C LYS A 66 25.86 -3.40 -23.23
N ARG A 67 26.83 -3.00 -22.40
CA ARG A 67 28.13 -3.67 -22.25
C ARG A 67 28.48 -3.83 -20.78
N TRP A 68 28.90 -5.03 -20.43
CA TRP A 68 29.32 -5.47 -19.09
C TRP A 68 30.84 -5.59 -18.98
N GLY A 69 31.54 -5.72 -20.12
CA GLY A 69 33.00 -5.80 -20.14
C GLY A 69 33.54 -7.14 -19.62
N LEU A 70 32.72 -8.19 -19.67
CA LEU A 70 33.07 -9.54 -19.22
C LEU A 70 33.51 -10.44 -20.39
N GLY A 71 33.55 -9.90 -21.61
CA GLY A 71 33.81 -10.66 -22.83
C GLY A 71 32.54 -11.29 -23.42
N GLU A 72 31.36 -10.73 -23.09
CA GLU A 72 30.05 -11.18 -23.59
C GLU A 72 29.89 -11.08 -25.11
N ASP A 73 30.73 -10.30 -25.77
CA ASP A 73 30.82 -10.18 -27.23
C ASP A 73 31.70 -11.26 -27.86
N GLN A 74 32.56 -11.93 -27.08
CA GLN A 74 33.47 -12.96 -27.59
C GLN A 74 32.73 -14.30 -27.74
N ALA A 75 32.76 -14.86 -28.95
CA ALA A 75 32.10 -16.14 -29.24
C ALA A 75 32.64 -17.31 -28.39
N VAL A 76 33.93 -17.30 -28.08
CA VAL A 76 34.61 -18.34 -27.30
C VAL A 76 34.26 -18.31 -25.81
N LEU A 77 33.82 -17.16 -25.28
CA LEU A 77 33.52 -16.96 -23.86
C LEU A 77 32.03 -17.20 -23.56
N THR A 78 31.61 -18.46 -23.67
CA THR A 78 30.21 -18.86 -23.45
C THR A 78 29.73 -18.61 -22.02
N SER A 79 30.62 -18.74 -21.02
CA SER A 79 30.33 -18.45 -19.62
C SER A 79 30.02 -16.98 -19.37
N ALA A 80 30.77 -16.06 -20.00
CA ALA A 80 30.54 -14.62 -19.89
C ALA A 80 29.14 -14.24 -20.40
N LYS A 81 28.73 -14.78 -21.55
CA LYS A 81 27.37 -14.60 -22.10
C LYS A 81 26.30 -15.11 -21.15
N LEU A 82 26.50 -16.28 -20.56
CA LEU A 82 25.54 -16.87 -19.62
C LEU A 82 25.39 -16.03 -18.35
N VAL A 83 26.50 -15.55 -17.78
CA VAL A 83 26.50 -14.69 -16.59
C VAL A 83 25.76 -13.39 -16.88
N VAL A 84 26.07 -12.71 -17.99
CA VAL A 84 25.38 -11.48 -18.39
C VAL A 84 23.89 -11.72 -18.61
N ARG A 85 23.51 -12.80 -19.30
CA ARG A 85 22.09 -13.16 -19.49
C ARG A 85 21.38 -13.34 -18.15
N ARG A 86 21.98 -14.07 -17.21
CA ARG A 86 21.41 -14.30 -15.87
C ARG A 86 21.24 -13.01 -15.08
N PHE A 87 22.22 -12.11 -15.12
CA PHE A 87 22.10 -10.83 -14.43
C PHE A 87 20.97 -9.97 -15.00
N ARG A 88 20.84 -9.93 -16.33
CA ARG A 88 19.73 -9.19 -16.95
C ARG A 88 18.38 -9.78 -16.54
N SER A 89 18.20 -11.08 -16.71
CA SER A 89 16.92 -11.73 -16.41
C SER A 89 16.56 -11.70 -14.94
N LYS A 90 17.54 -11.69 -14.03
CA LYS A 90 17.30 -11.49 -12.59
C LYS A 90 16.99 -10.05 -12.20
N ALA A 91 17.43 -9.07 -12.99
CA ALA A 91 17.09 -7.68 -12.75
C ALA A 91 15.66 -7.36 -13.24
N ALA A 92 15.37 -7.65 -14.51
CA ALA A 92 14.04 -7.48 -15.10
C ALA A 92 13.85 -8.43 -16.30
N VAL A 93 12.60 -8.71 -16.67
CA VAL A 93 12.29 -9.52 -17.87
C VAL A 93 12.89 -8.85 -19.11
N VAL A 94 13.72 -9.59 -19.85
CA VAL A 94 14.25 -9.19 -21.16
C VAL A 94 13.55 -9.95 -22.27
N ASP A 95 13.34 -11.24 -22.05
CA ASP A 95 12.67 -12.15 -22.98
C ASP A 95 11.56 -12.91 -22.24
N SER A 96 10.32 -12.52 -22.48
CA SER A 96 9.14 -13.12 -21.83
C SER A 96 8.95 -14.60 -22.14
N SER A 97 9.63 -15.16 -23.14
CA SER A 97 9.58 -16.59 -23.45
C SER A 97 10.52 -17.43 -22.60
N SER A 98 11.57 -16.84 -22.02
CA SER A 98 12.60 -17.56 -21.28
C SER A 98 12.88 -17.03 -19.87
N ASP A 99 12.45 -15.80 -19.57
CA ASP A 99 12.57 -15.18 -18.27
C ASP A 99 11.28 -15.34 -17.46
N SER A 100 11.41 -15.54 -16.15
CA SER A 100 10.29 -15.63 -15.21
C SER A 100 10.08 -14.32 -14.46
N SER A 101 8.90 -14.14 -13.85
CA SER A 101 8.61 -13.06 -12.90
C SER A 101 9.43 -13.11 -11.59
N ASN A 102 10.23 -14.17 -11.38
CA ASN A 102 11.23 -14.22 -10.31
C ASN A 102 12.45 -13.37 -10.69
N ASN A 103 12.23 -12.06 -10.73
CA ASN A 103 13.21 -11.01 -10.95
C ASN A 103 12.90 -9.82 -10.01
N VAL A 104 13.91 -8.97 -9.81
CA VAL A 104 13.83 -7.86 -8.85
C VAL A 104 12.71 -6.89 -9.22
N HIS A 105 12.61 -6.50 -10.49
CA HIS A 105 11.61 -5.54 -10.93
C HIS A 105 10.17 -5.97 -10.63
N ASP A 106 9.81 -7.20 -11.01
CA ASP A 106 8.45 -7.73 -10.86
C ASP A 106 8.12 -8.09 -9.41
N THR A 107 9.10 -8.59 -8.66
CA THR A 107 8.93 -8.81 -7.21
C THR A 107 8.65 -7.50 -6.48
N LEU A 108 9.40 -6.44 -6.82
CA LEU A 108 9.17 -5.10 -6.29
C LEU A 108 7.81 -4.52 -6.71
N GLU A 109 7.32 -4.84 -7.90
CA GLU A 109 5.97 -4.44 -8.33
C GLU A 109 4.88 -5.09 -7.47
N GLN A 110 5.05 -6.36 -7.09
CA GLN A 110 4.14 -7.02 -6.16
C GLN A 110 4.17 -6.35 -4.78
N HIS A 111 5.34 -6.02 -4.27
CA HIS A 111 5.47 -5.27 -3.01
C HIS A 111 4.84 -3.87 -3.09
N TYR A 112 4.99 -3.18 -4.23
CA TYR A 112 4.36 -1.88 -4.45
C TYR A 112 2.84 -1.98 -4.27
N ARG A 113 2.22 -2.97 -4.91
CA ARG A 113 0.76 -3.18 -4.84
C ARG A 113 0.29 -3.47 -3.43
N ILE A 114 1.03 -4.29 -2.67
CA ILE A 114 0.71 -4.58 -1.27
C ILE A 114 0.75 -3.29 -0.42
N VAL A 115 1.78 -2.46 -0.61
CA VAL A 115 1.94 -1.21 0.16
C VAL A 115 0.87 -0.18 -0.23
N ASP A 116 0.53 -0.10 -1.52
CA ASP A 116 -0.54 0.77 -2.01
C ASP A 116 -1.91 0.34 -1.46
N ASP A 117 -2.19 -0.95 -1.45
CA ASP A 117 -3.41 -1.51 -0.85
C ASP A 117 -3.49 -1.21 0.67
N LEU A 118 -2.39 -1.38 1.40
CA LEU A 118 -2.33 -1.04 2.83
C LEU A 118 -2.62 0.43 3.08
N GLN A 119 -2.00 1.31 2.28
CA GLN A 119 -2.26 2.74 2.36
C GLN A 119 -3.73 3.07 2.10
N GLN A 120 -4.32 2.50 1.04
CA GLN A 120 -5.73 2.71 0.72
C GLN A 120 -6.65 2.23 1.84
N LEU A 121 -6.36 1.08 2.44
CA LEU A 121 -7.11 0.54 3.57
C LEU A 121 -7.06 1.50 4.77
N HIS A 122 -5.86 1.91 5.18
CA HIS A 122 -5.68 2.83 6.31
C HIS A 122 -6.33 4.19 6.06
N ARG A 123 -6.26 4.70 4.84
CA ARG A 123 -6.93 5.94 4.44
C ARG A 123 -8.46 5.81 4.53
N ALA A 124 -9.02 4.70 4.07
CA ALA A 124 -10.46 4.44 4.15
C ALA A 124 -10.93 4.36 5.61
N ILE A 125 -10.17 3.69 6.48
CA ILE A 125 -10.44 3.62 7.91
C ILE A 125 -10.40 5.02 8.54
N ALA A 126 -9.36 5.80 8.29
CA ALA A 126 -9.23 7.16 8.83
C ALA A 126 -10.39 8.07 8.39
N GLN A 127 -10.79 8.02 7.11
CA GLN A 127 -11.93 8.77 6.59
C GLN A 127 -13.23 8.42 7.31
N ARG A 128 -13.45 7.13 7.63
CA ARG A 128 -14.63 6.68 8.36
C ARG A 128 -14.66 7.17 9.81
N TYR A 129 -13.51 7.17 10.50
CA TYR A 129 -13.43 7.78 11.83
C TYR A 129 -13.76 9.27 11.81
N ILE A 130 -13.18 10.03 10.86
CA ILE A 130 -13.45 11.46 10.71
C ILE A 130 -14.95 11.71 10.46
N GLN A 131 -15.56 10.91 9.58
CA GLN A 131 -16.99 11.03 9.29
C GLN A 131 -17.86 10.72 10.52
N ALA A 132 -17.57 9.64 11.25
CA ALA A 132 -18.32 9.26 12.44
C ALA A 132 -18.27 10.34 13.53
N ASP A 133 -17.09 10.92 13.78
CA ASP A 133 -16.92 12.02 14.74
C ASP A 133 -17.71 13.26 14.33
N GLN A 134 -17.70 13.61 13.04
CA GLN A 134 -18.48 14.75 12.52
C GLN A 134 -19.99 14.52 12.65
N GLU A 135 -20.46 13.32 12.32
CA GLU A 135 -21.88 12.95 12.44
C GLU A 135 -22.35 12.97 13.90
N PHE A 136 -21.52 12.46 14.82
CA PHE A 136 -21.79 12.51 16.25
C PHE A 136 -21.86 13.96 16.76
N ALA A 137 -20.87 14.80 16.41
CA ALA A 137 -20.83 16.19 16.82
C ALA A 137 -22.04 16.97 16.29
N ALA A 138 -22.44 16.74 15.03
CA ALA A 138 -23.63 17.35 14.44
C ALA A 138 -24.90 16.95 15.18
N ARG A 139 -25.09 15.66 15.45
CA ARG A 139 -26.22 15.12 16.22
C ARG A 139 -26.27 15.68 17.64
N TYR A 140 -25.13 15.75 18.32
CA TYR A 140 -25.06 16.29 19.67
C TYR A 140 -25.46 17.76 19.71
N ASN A 141 -24.95 18.58 18.77
CA ASN A 141 -25.29 20.00 18.68
C ASN A 141 -26.78 20.21 18.34
N GLU A 142 -27.35 19.42 17.44
CA GLU A 142 -28.78 19.43 17.12
C GLU A 142 -29.64 19.11 18.35
N LEU A 143 -29.28 18.06 19.10
CA LEU A 143 -29.99 17.67 20.31
C LEU A 143 -29.87 18.72 21.41
N MET A 144 -28.69 19.30 21.61
CA MET A 144 -28.46 20.37 22.59
C MET A 144 -29.24 21.64 22.26
N ALA A 145 -29.30 22.03 20.98
CA ALA A 145 -30.04 23.21 20.54
C ALA A 145 -31.56 23.09 20.78
N ASN A 146 -32.08 21.86 20.72
CA ASN A 146 -33.50 21.56 20.92
C ASN A 146 -33.80 20.99 22.31
N MET A 147 -32.82 20.99 23.22
CA MET A 147 -32.99 20.36 24.53
C MET A 147 -33.90 21.22 25.42
N PRO A 148 -34.97 20.65 26.00
CA PRO A 148 -35.78 21.38 26.97
C PRO A 148 -34.96 21.76 28.20
N THR A 149 -35.29 22.90 28.81
CA THR A 149 -34.61 23.39 30.02
C THR A 149 -34.64 22.32 31.11
N SER A 150 -33.48 22.03 31.70
CA SER A 150 -33.36 21.03 32.76
C SER A 150 -34.25 21.37 33.96
N PRO A 151 -34.97 20.39 34.54
CA PRO A 151 -35.75 20.59 35.77
C PRO A 151 -34.86 20.78 37.02
N VAL A 152 -33.55 20.53 36.91
CA VAL A 152 -32.61 20.70 38.02
C VAL A 152 -32.39 22.20 38.27
N GLY A 153 -32.94 22.71 39.38
CA GLY A 153 -32.87 24.12 39.81
C GLY A 153 -34.15 24.94 39.56
N ALA A 154 -35.23 24.33 39.08
CA ALA A 154 -36.49 25.03 38.78
C ALA A 154 -37.45 25.20 39.98
N GLU A 155 -37.19 24.55 41.13
CA GLU A 155 -38.11 24.54 42.29
C GLU A 155 -37.76 25.49 43.45
N ASP A 156 -36.81 26.43 43.28
CA ASP A 156 -36.35 27.30 44.39
C ASP A 156 -36.60 28.81 44.19
N ARG A 157 -37.73 29.19 43.55
CA ARG A 157 -38.22 30.58 43.55
C ARG A 157 -39.73 30.70 43.79
#